data_AF-A0A2G5BJG7-F1
#
_entry.id   AF-A0A2G5BJG7-F1
#
_cell.length_a   1.000
_cell.length_b   1.000
_cell.length_c   1.000
_cell.angle_alpha   90.00
_cell.angle_beta   90.00
_cell.angle_gamma   90.00
#
_symmetry.space_group_name_H-M   'P 1'
#
loop_
_entity.id
_entity.type
_entity.pdbx_description
1 polymer ?
#
loop_
_entity_poly.entity_id
_entity_poly.type
_entity_poly.pdbx_seq_one_letter_code
_entity_poly.pdbx_strand_id
1 'polypeptide(L)'
;MSAIGDCELTNASEDFQPDAMFNNYGASYQEQRMQQLMEQKQMKDFMRMFSNLVGRCFDDCVDDFTSNKLNEREISCANRCTLKNMKFNERIGQRFAEESAKMMEDQAKMAK
;
A
#
# COMPACT_ATOMS: atom_id res chain seq x y z
N MET A 1 -1.57 -37.77 35.91
CA MET A 1 -1.71 -38.95 35.04
C MET A 1 -2.73 -38.61 33.97
N SER A 2 -2.26 -38.51 32.72
CA SER A 2 -2.99 -38.68 31.44
C SER A 2 -4.17 -37.72 31.16
N ALA A 3 -4.36 -37.11 29.98
CA ALA A 3 -3.74 -37.14 28.65
C ALA A 3 -4.08 -35.78 27.97
N ILE A 4 -3.18 -35.10 27.25
CA ILE A 4 -3.02 -35.11 25.77
C ILE A 4 -4.30 -35.56 25.04
N GLY A 5 -4.92 -34.64 24.29
CA GLY A 5 -6.11 -34.88 23.47
C GLY A 5 -6.43 -33.67 22.60
N ASP A 6 -5.63 -33.54 21.53
CA ASP A 6 -5.97 -32.97 20.22
C ASP A 6 -6.34 -31.48 20.10
N CYS A 7 -5.31 -30.68 19.81
CA CYS A 7 -5.41 -29.58 18.85
C CYS A 7 -5.79 -30.18 17.48
N GLU A 8 -7.08 -30.27 17.17
CA GLU A 8 -7.52 -30.46 15.79
C GLU A 8 -7.24 -29.19 15.00
N LEU A 9 -6.10 -29.24 14.30
CA LEU A 9 -5.87 -28.62 13.01
C LEU A 9 -7.00 -29.03 12.05
N THR A 10 -8.12 -28.32 12.07
CA THR A 10 -8.97 -28.28 10.88
C THR A 10 -8.38 -27.24 9.94
N ASN A 11 -7.55 -27.76 9.04
CA ASN A 11 -7.05 -27.05 7.89
C ASN A 11 -8.22 -26.41 7.14
N ALA A 12 -8.22 -25.08 7.01
CA ALA A 12 -9.11 -24.34 6.13
C ALA A 12 -8.67 -24.50 4.65
N SER A 13 -8.48 -25.75 4.20
CA SER A 13 -7.94 -26.09 2.88
C SER A 13 -8.84 -27.05 2.10
N GLU A 14 -10.16 -27.00 2.29
CA GLU A 14 -11.11 -27.76 1.48
C GLU A 14 -12.15 -26.81 0.85
N ASP A 15 -11.90 -26.52 -0.42
CA ASP A 15 -12.89 -26.36 -1.50
C ASP A 15 -13.80 -25.13 -1.53
N PHE A 16 -13.21 -23.98 -1.84
CA PHE A 16 -13.90 -22.99 -2.67
C PHE A 16 -13.80 -23.44 -4.14
N GLN A 17 -14.63 -24.41 -4.57
CA GLN A 17 -14.74 -24.84 -5.96
C GLN A 17 -15.21 -23.69 -6.87
N PRO A 18 -14.42 -23.20 -7.85
CA PRO A 18 -14.91 -22.35 -8.93
C PRO A 18 -15.10 -23.14 -10.24
N ASP A 19 -15.03 -24.47 -10.21
CA ASP A 19 -14.90 -25.29 -11.42
C ASP A 19 -16.21 -25.55 -12.19
N ALA A 20 -17.29 -24.83 -11.87
CA ALA A 20 -18.60 -24.96 -12.53
C ALA A 20 -19.18 -23.64 -13.09
N MET A 21 -18.37 -22.65 -13.49
CA MET A 21 -18.82 -21.44 -14.21
C MET A 21 -18.05 -21.15 -15.51
N PHE A 22 -17.60 -22.20 -16.21
CA PHE A 22 -16.62 -22.08 -17.29
C PHE A 22 -17.13 -21.62 -18.68
N ASN A 23 -18.41 -21.33 -18.93
CA ASN A 23 -18.83 -20.91 -20.28
C ASN A 23 -19.57 -19.56 -20.32
N ASN A 24 -18.82 -18.54 -20.81
CA ASN A 24 -19.29 -17.28 -21.39
C ASN A 24 -19.53 -16.05 -20.49
N TYR A 25 -18.82 -15.92 -19.35
CA TYR A 25 -18.83 -14.69 -18.50
C TYR A 25 -17.45 -14.27 -17.97
N GLY A 26 -16.35 -14.77 -18.53
CA GLY A 26 -14.99 -14.64 -17.95
C GLY A 26 -14.42 -13.22 -17.86
N ALA A 27 -14.87 -12.27 -18.69
CA ALA A 27 -14.30 -10.91 -18.71
C ALA A 27 -14.78 -10.04 -17.54
N SER A 28 -16.08 -10.07 -17.21
CA SER A 28 -16.67 -9.16 -16.21
C SER A 28 -16.32 -9.55 -14.77
N TYR A 29 -16.26 -10.85 -14.46
CA TYR A 29 -15.85 -11.32 -13.13
C TYR A 29 -14.36 -11.04 -12.87
N GLN A 30 -13.51 -11.19 -13.91
CA GLN A 30 -12.10 -10.88 -13.81
C GLN A 30 -11.85 -9.37 -13.64
N GLU A 31 -12.59 -8.52 -14.36
CA GLU A 31 -12.56 -7.05 -14.18
C GLU A 31 -13.03 -6.64 -12.78
N GLN A 32 -14.13 -7.19 -12.27
CA GLN A 32 -14.62 -6.91 -10.91
C GLN A 32 -13.60 -7.32 -9.85
N ARG A 33 -13.00 -8.52 -9.98
CA ARG A 33 -11.93 -8.99 -9.09
C ARG A 33 -10.70 -8.10 -9.20
N MET A 34 -10.34 -7.66 -10.40
CA MET A 34 -9.22 -6.73 -10.61
C MET A 34 -9.49 -5.37 -9.97
N GLN A 35 -10.71 -4.84 -10.08
CA GLN A 35 -11.11 -3.59 -9.46
C GLN A 35 -11.03 -3.67 -7.93
N GLN A 36 -11.54 -4.74 -7.33
CA GLN A 36 -11.41 -5.00 -5.89
C GLN A 36 -9.95 -5.09 -5.44
N LEU A 37 -9.11 -5.78 -6.21
CA LEU A 37 -7.67 -5.87 -5.93
C LEU A 37 -6.97 -4.51 -6.05
N MET A 38 -7.36 -3.68 -7.03
CA MET A 38 -6.84 -2.33 -7.18
C MET A 38 -7.22 -1.46 -5.97
N GLU A 39 -8.47 -1.49 -5.54
CA GLU A 39 -8.94 -0.73 -4.36
C GLU A 39 -8.20 -1.14 -3.09
N GLN A 40 -8.02 -2.45 -2.87
CA GLN A 40 -7.24 -2.96 -1.74
C GLN A 40 -5.78 -2.50 -1.78
N LYS A 41 -5.17 -2.49 -2.97
CA LYS A 41 -3.80 -2.01 -3.14
C LYS A 41 -3.69 -0.50 -2.87
N GLN A 42 -4.61 0.30 -3.37
CA GLN A 42 -4.64 1.75 -3.12
C GLN A 42 -4.67 2.04 -1.61
N MET A 43 -5.51 1.34 -0.85
CA MET A 43 -5.57 1.51 0.61
C MET A 43 -4.25 1.11 1.28
N LYS A 44 -3.67 -0.03 0.88
CA LYS A 44 -2.39 -0.51 1.43
C LYS A 44 -1.24 0.47 1.15
N ASP A 45 -1.20 1.02 -0.06
CA ASP A 45 -0.17 1.96 -0.47
C ASP A 45 -0.34 3.31 0.23
N PHE A 46 -1.58 3.76 0.45
CA PHE A 46 -1.87 4.93 1.29
C PHE A 46 -1.37 4.73 2.73
N MET A 47 -1.66 3.58 3.35
CA MET A 47 -1.22 3.30 4.72
C MET A 47 0.31 3.25 4.85
N ARG A 48 1.00 2.72 3.83
CA ARG A 48 2.47 2.75 3.75
C ARG A 48 3.00 4.16 3.63
N MET A 49 2.42 4.97 2.73
CA MET A 49 2.79 6.38 2.58
C MET A 49 2.61 7.14 3.90
N PHE A 50 1.47 6.96 4.56
CA PHE A 50 1.16 7.59 5.84
C PHE A 50 2.14 7.18 6.94
N SER A 51 2.45 5.89 7.06
CA SER A 51 3.41 5.40 8.07
C SER A 51 4.81 5.98 7.85
N ASN A 52 5.27 6.03 6.58
CA ASN A 52 6.56 6.61 6.23
C ASN A 52 6.61 8.13 6.46
N LEU A 53 5.49 8.82 6.21
CA LEU A 53 5.36 10.26 6.46
C LEU A 53 5.52 10.55 7.95
N VAL A 54 4.76 9.83 8.79
CA VAL A 54 4.80 10.02 10.25
C VAL A 54 6.19 9.71 10.78
N GLY A 55 6.81 8.60 10.34
CA GLY A 55 8.18 8.25 10.74
C GLY A 55 9.20 9.35 10.39
N ARG A 56 9.21 9.81 9.13
CA ARG A 56 10.13 10.89 8.70
C ARG A 56 9.92 12.19 9.45
N CYS A 57 8.67 12.63 9.58
CA CYS A 57 8.40 13.90 10.26
C CYS A 57 8.67 13.81 11.76
N PHE A 58 8.55 12.62 12.37
CA PHE A 58 8.99 12.40 13.74
C PHE A 58 10.52 12.53 13.85
N ASP A 59 11.26 11.80 13.02
CA ASP A 59 12.74 11.81 13.03
C ASP A 59 13.34 13.19 12.72
N ASP A 60 12.71 13.96 11.82
CA ASP A 60 13.21 15.27 11.38
C ASP A 60 12.80 16.43 12.31
N CYS A 61 11.68 16.32 13.04
CA CYS A 61 11.09 17.46 13.76
C CYS A 61 10.94 17.29 15.27
N VAL A 62 11.02 16.07 15.81
CA VAL A 62 10.91 15.83 17.25
C VAL A 62 12.30 15.62 17.82
N ASP A 63 12.84 16.67 18.42
CA ASP A 63 14.21 16.74 18.93
C ASP A 63 14.28 16.95 20.46
N ASP A 64 13.17 17.34 21.09
CA ASP A 64 13.10 17.59 22.53
C ASP A 64 12.32 16.49 23.27
N PHE A 65 13.04 15.71 24.06
CA PHE A 65 12.48 14.61 24.87
C PHE A 65 12.30 14.98 26.35
N THR A 66 12.30 16.27 26.70
CA THR A 66 12.13 16.73 28.09
C THR A 66 10.67 16.74 28.56
N SER A 67 9.70 16.66 27.64
CA SER A 67 8.27 16.68 27.96
C SER A 67 7.47 15.66 27.13
N ASN A 68 6.29 15.29 27.62
CA ASN A 68 5.38 14.39 26.90
C ASN A 68 4.49 15.11 25.88
N LYS A 69 4.78 16.37 25.55
CA LYS A 69 4.03 17.20 24.61
C LYS A 69 5.00 17.84 23.62
N LEU A 70 4.52 18.02 22.39
CA LEU A 70 5.28 18.74 21.37
C LEU A 70 5.32 20.23 21.69
N ASN A 71 6.50 20.83 21.51
CA ASN A 71 6.69 22.26 21.61
C ASN A 71 6.19 22.98 20.34
N GLU A 72 5.93 24.28 20.38
CA GLU A 72 5.41 25.06 19.24
C GLU A 72 6.33 24.98 18.01
N ARG A 73 7.66 24.89 18.22
CA ARG A 73 8.63 24.72 17.13
C ARG A 73 8.47 23.38 16.43
N GLU A 74 8.33 22.29 17.18
CA GLU A 74 8.16 20.93 16.65
C GLU A 74 6.82 20.80 15.93
N ILE A 75 5.75 21.40 16.48
CA ILE A 75 4.43 21.45 15.82
C ILE A 75 4.52 22.22 14.49
N SER A 76 5.20 23.38 14.46
CA SER A 76 5.41 24.14 13.22
C SER A 76 6.23 23.35 12.20
N CYS A 77 7.28 22.65 12.66
CA CYS A 77 8.10 21.78 11.81
C CYS A 77 7.28 20.63 11.24
N ALA A 78 6.52 19.90 12.05
CA ALA A 78 5.71 18.76 11.62
C ALA A 78 4.67 19.16 10.56
N ASN A 79 4.03 20.33 10.70
CA ASN A 79 3.12 20.88 9.70
C ASN A 79 3.83 21.16 8.36
N ARG A 80 5.01 21.77 8.40
CA ARG A 80 5.81 22.04 7.19
C ARG A 80 6.34 20.76 6.56
N CYS A 81 6.80 19.81 7.36
CA CYS A 81 7.27 18.49 6.93
C CYS A 81 6.17 17.72 6.20
N THR A 82 4.96 17.73 6.78
CA THR A 82 3.77 17.08 6.20
C THR A 82 3.45 17.67 4.83
N LEU A 83 3.34 19.00 4.72
CA LEU A 83 3.06 19.67 3.45
C LEU A 83 4.16 19.42 2.40
N LYS A 84 5.43 19.42 2.83
CA LYS A 84 6.58 19.17 1.95
C LYS A 84 6.54 17.75 1.38
N ASN A 85 6.30 16.73 2.22
CA ASN A 85 6.23 15.34 1.77
C ASN A 85 5.02 15.08 0.88
N MET A 86 3.87 15.69 1.14
CA MET A 86 2.70 15.55 0.27
C MET A 86 2.96 16.10 -1.14
N LYS A 87 3.52 17.32 -1.24
CA LYS A 87 3.94 17.92 -2.53
C LYS A 87 5.04 17.11 -3.21
N PHE A 88 5.94 16.51 -2.42
CA PHE A 88 6.99 15.65 -2.93
C PHE A 88 6.43 14.36 -3.55
N ASN A 89 5.50 13.69 -2.87
CA ASN A 89 4.83 12.50 -3.40
C ASN A 89 4.03 12.81 -4.67
N GLU A 90 3.34 13.95 -4.73
CA GLU A 90 2.64 14.40 -5.94
C GLU A 90 3.63 14.59 -7.11
N ARG A 91 4.73 15.30 -6.87
CA ARG A 91 5.75 15.56 -7.90
C ARG A 91 6.42 14.27 -8.36
N ILE A 92 6.74 13.35 -7.46
CA ILE A 92 7.26 12.03 -7.82
C ILE A 92 6.24 11.28 -8.67
N GLY A 93 4.97 11.28 -8.28
CA GLY A 93 3.91 10.62 -9.03
C GLY A 93 3.83 11.11 -10.48
N GLN A 94 3.90 12.43 -10.69
CA GLN A 94 3.94 13.01 -12.03
C GLN A 94 5.14 12.53 -12.86
N ARG A 95 6.35 12.59 -12.29
CA ARG A 95 7.56 12.14 -13.00
C ARG A 95 7.55 10.63 -13.25
N PHE A 96 7.05 9.85 -12.31
CA PHE A 96 6.92 8.41 -12.47
C PHE A 96 5.95 8.05 -13.60
N ALA A 97 4.83 8.76 -13.73
CA ALA A 97 3.91 8.56 -14.85
C ALA A 97 4.56 8.87 -16.21
N GLU A 98 5.33 9.95 -16.30
CA GLU A 98 6.09 10.32 -17.50
C GLU A 98 7.12 9.23 -17.87
N GLU A 99 7.91 8.75 -16.91
CA GLU A 99 8.95 7.75 -17.16
C GLU A 99 8.38 6.34 -17.41
N SER A 100 7.27 5.98 -16.74
CA SER A 100 6.56 4.72 -16.98
C SER A 100 6.03 4.65 -18.42
N ALA A 101 5.50 5.75 -18.95
CA ALA A 101 5.05 5.84 -20.34
C ALA A 101 6.21 5.66 -21.34
N LYS A 102 7.35 6.31 -21.11
CA LYS A 102 8.56 6.13 -21.93
C LYS A 102 9.07 4.70 -21.88
N MET A 103 9.11 4.10 -20.69
CA MET A 103 9.58 2.72 -20.52
C MET A 103 8.70 1.72 -21.31
N MET A 104 7.38 1.91 -21.31
CA MET A 104 6.48 1.09 -22.13
C MET A 104 6.73 1.30 -23.63
N GLU A 105 6.98 2.53 -24.07
CA GLU A 105 7.31 2.82 -25.47
C GLU A 105 8.64 2.17 -25.89
N ASP A 106 9.67 2.25 -25.05
CA ASP A 106 10.98 1.65 -25.32
C ASP A 106 10.91 0.12 -25.30
N GLN A 107 10.13 -0.47 -24.39
CA GLN A 107 9.85 -1.92 -24.41
C GLN A 107 9.12 -2.34 -25.70
N ALA A 108 8.17 -1.54 -26.18
CA ALA A 108 7.47 -1.81 -27.44
C ALA A 108 8.39 -1.71 -28.66
N LYS A 109 9.40 -0.83 -28.62
CA LYS A 109 10.43 -0.70 -29.68
C LYS A 109 11.42 -1.86 -29.66
N MET A 110 11.80 -2.36 -28.48
CA MET A 110 12.72 -3.50 -28.32
C MET A 110 12.07 -4.85 -28.66
N ALA A 111 10.74 -4.93 -28.61
CA ALA A 111 9.97 -6.13 -28.97
C ALA A 111 9.76 -6.28 -30.49
N LYS A 112 10.34 -5.40 -31.30
CA LYS A 112 10.18 -5.33 -32.76
C LYS A 112 11.52 -5.58 -33.45
#